data_AF-A0A2A5A827-F1
#
_entry.id   AF-A0A2A5A827-F1
#
_cell.length_a   1.000
_cell.length_b   1.000
_cell.length_c   1.000
_cell.angle_alpha   90.00
_cell.angle_beta   90.00
_cell.angle_gamma   90.00
#
_symmetry.space_group_name_H-M   'P 1'
#
loop_
_entity.id
_entity.type
_entity.pdbx_description
1 polymer ?
#
loop_
_entity_poly.entity_id
_entity_poly.type
_entity_poly.pdbx_seq_one_letter_code
_entity_poly.pdbx_strand_id
1 'polypeptide(L)'
;MKIYIGGSYRQNGGTVGGLYSNQNIYVFYEQSNEKNKAIYLKQTFHHEFSSILIQAYGFPAFDWLKLNNPDFDYLINPRKIHEYLRSISVYEASEAQLKQGLVSSYGKSNAENDINTYVEMIFTEPKKMSKLINTYPIIHAKYDMIKAFYLSISSGFEPVFSAIK
;
A
#
# COMPACT_ATOMS: atom_id res chain seq x y z
N MET A 1 -19.20 4.25 8.08
CA MET A 1 -18.20 3.20 7.79
C MET A 1 -18.31 2.09 8.81
N LYS A 2 -18.37 0.83 8.38
CA LYS A 2 -18.25 -0.37 9.23
C LYS A 2 -16.98 -1.14 8.87
N ILE A 3 -16.42 -1.88 9.83
CA ILE A 3 -15.25 -2.75 9.64
C ILE A 3 -15.68 -4.18 9.96
N TYR A 4 -15.51 -5.07 8.99
CA TYR A 4 -15.80 -6.50 9.12
C TYR A 4 -14.49 -7.29 9.12
N ILE A 5 -14.32 -8.18 10.09
CA ILE A 5 -13.14 -9.05 10.18
C ILE A 5 -13.60 -10.51 10.10
N GLY A 6 -13.04 -11.29 9.17
CA GLY A 6 -13.45 -12.66 8.89
C GLY A 6 -12.28 -13.62 8.65
N GLY A 7 -12.61 -14.90 8.42
CA GLY A 7 -11.66 -15.97 8.15
C GLY A 7 -11.07 -15.90 6.74
N SER A 8 -11.69 -16.55 5.76
CA SER A 8 -11.20 -16.51 4.37
C SER A 8 -12.29 -16.06 3.41
N TYR A 9 -11.88 -15.35 2.36
CA TYR A 9 -12.72 -14.98 1.24
C TYR A 9 -11.97 -15.30 -0.06
N ARG A 10 -12.68 -15.88 -1.04
CA ARG A 10 -12.12 -16.26 -2.33
C ARG A 10 -12.88 -15.56 -3.45
N GLN A 11 -12.12 -15.00 -4.39
CA GLN A 11 -12.66 -14.35 -5.59
C GLN A 11 -11.76 -14.68 -6.78
N ASN A 12 -12.34 -15.00 -7.93
CA ASN A 12 -11.62 -15.31 -9.17
C ASN A 12 -10.52 -16.39 -9.02
N GLY A 13 -10.75 -17.37 -8.13
CA GLY A 13 -9.79 -18.45 -7.86
C GLY A 13 -8.59 -18.09 -6.98
N GLY A 14 -8.55 -16.90 -6.41
CA GLY A 14 -7.54 -16.46 -5.43
C GLY A 14 -8.13 -16.14 -4.05
N THR A 15 -7.28 -16.13 -3.02
CA THR A 15 -7.63 -15.64 -1.68
C THR A 15 -7.51 -14.12 -1.66
N VAL A 16 -8.50 -13.45 -1.09
CA VAL A 16 -8.54 -11.99 -0.94
C VAL A 16 -8.27 -11.64 0.51
N GLY A 17 -7.27 -10.77 0.75
CA GLY A 17 -6.90 -10.32 2.09
C GLY A 17 -7.81 -9.23 2.64
N GLY A 18 -8.21 -8.29 1.79
CA GLY A 18 -9.13 -7.22 2.13
C GLY A 18 -9.87 -6.73 0.89
N LEU A 19 -10.94 -5.99 1.14
CA LEU A 19 -11.61 -5.17 0.12
C LEU A 19 -12.36 -4.04 0.80
N TYR A 20 -12.45 -2.90 0.13
CA TYR A 20 -13.41 -1.86 0.47
C TYR A 20 -14.61 -1.89 -0.50
N SER A 21 -15.81 -1.71 0.03
CA SER A 21 -17.03 -1.61 -0.77
C SER A 21 -18.10 -0.85 -0.01
N ASN A 22 -18.81 0.06 -0.70
CA ASN A 22 -19.87 0.89 -0.10
C ASN A 22 -19.44 1.58 1.21
N GLN A 23 -18.22 2.11 1.26
CA GLN A 23 -17.60 2.75 2.45
C GLN A 23 -17.49 1.82 3.67
N ASN A 24 -17.44 0.51 3.45
CA ASN A 24 -17.10 -0.48 4.47
C ASN A 24 -15.78 -1.14 4.13
N ILE A 25 -15.04 -1.53 5.17
CA ILE A 25 -13.78 -2.27 5.05
C ILE A 25 -14.04 -3.71 5.47
N TYR A 26 -13.56 -4.65 4.67
CA TYR A 26 -13.57 -6.06 4.99
C TYR A 26 -12.12 -6.54 5.04
N VAL A 27 -11.75 -7.21 6.14
CA VAL A 27 -10.42 -7.80 6.33
C VAL A 27 -10.59 -9.29 6.60
N PHE A 28 -9.92 -10.11 5.81
CA PHE A 28 -9.96 -11.56 5.90
C PHE A 28 -8.58 -12.08 6.28
N TYR A 29 -8.52 -13.02 7.21
CA TYR A 29 -7.28 -13.67 7.63
C TYR A 29 -7.47 -15.18 7.79
N GLU A 30 -6.74 -15.95 6.99
CA GLU A 30 -6.73 -17.41 7.08
C GLU A 30 -5.78 -17.87 8.20
N GLN A 31 -6.29 -18.71 9.11
CA GLN A 31 -5.61 -19.06 10.37
C GLN A 31 -4.26 -19.78 10.21
N SER A 32 -3.96 -20.33 9.03
CA SER A 32 -2.78 -21.18 8.80
C SER A 32 -1.43 -20.44 8.84
N ASN A 33 -1.39 -19.13 9.12
CA ASN A 33 -0.16 -18.33 9.13
C ASN A 33 -0.02 -17.42 10.37
N GLU A 34 0.01 -18.01 11.57
CA GLU A 34 -0.04 -17.28 12.86
C GLU A 34 1.08 -16.25 13.08
N LYS A 35 2.28 -16.49 12.54
CA LYS A 35 3.38 -15.53 12.65
C LYS A 35 3.02 -14.29 11.82
N ASN A 36 2.83 -13.18 12.52
CA ASN A 36 2.53 -11.85 11.99
C ASN A 36 1.04 -11.54 11.69
N LYS A 37 0.08 -12.32 12.21
CA LYS A 37 -1.37 -12.03 12.10
C LYS A 37 -1.73 -10.58 12.36
N ALA A 38 -1.24 -10.01 13.46
CA ALA A 38 -1.56 -8.64 13.85
C ALA A 38 -0.99 -7.60 12.87
N ILE A 39 0.21 -7.84 12.33
CA ILE A 39 0.83 -6.96 11.33
C ILE A 39 0.04 -7.04 10.02
N TYR A 40 -0.27 -8.25 9.56
CA TYR A 40 -1.07 -8.48 8.36
C TYR A 40 -2.43 -7.78 8.44
N LEU A 41 -3.19 -7.98 9.54
CA LEU A 41 -4.49 -7.33 9.72
C LEU A 41 -4.39 -5.81 9.70
N LYS A 42 -3.34 -5.24 10.31
CA LYS A 42 -3.09 -3.80 10.28
C LYS A 42 -2.74 -3.31 8.87
N GLN A 43 -1.85 -4.00 8.17
CA GLN A 43 -1.46 -3.67 6.80
C GLN A 43 -2.70 -3.66 5.90
N THR A 44 -3.46 -4.75 5.87
CA THR A 44 -4.69 -4.83 5.08
C THR A 44 -5.69 -3.75 5.45
N PHE A 45 -5.91 -3.48 6.75
CA PHE A 45 -6.79 -2.38 7.15
C PHE A 45 -6.31 -1.03 6.59
N HIS A 46 -5.03 -0.72 6.73
CA HIS A 46 -4.46 0.54 6.25
C HIS A 46 -4.50 0.65 4.72
N HIS A 47 -4.31 -0.45 3.99
CA HIS A 47 -4.46 -0.53 2.55
C HIS A 47 -5.88 -0.16 2.09
N GLU A 48 -6.88 -0.82 2.66
CA GLU A 48 -8.28 -0.58 2.27
C GLU A 48 -8.76 0.82 2.73
N PHE A 49 -8.29 1.27 3.90
CA PHE A 49 -8.65 2.59 4.41
C PHE A 49 -8.01 3.72 3.59
N SER A 50 -6.79 3.53 3.07
CA SER A 50 -6.16 4.56 2.23
C SER A 50 -6.94 4.77 0.94
N SER A 51 -7.46 3.73 0.29
CA SER A 51 -8.35 3.88 -0.88
C SER A 51 -9.56 4.76 -0.57
N ILE A 52 -10.20 4.55 0.58
CA ILE A 52 -11.34 5.39 1.02
C ILE A 52 -10.90 6.85 1.18
N LEU A 53 -9.75 7.10 1.83
CA LEU A 53 -9.26 8.47 2.04
C LEU A 53 -8.87 9.15 0.72
N ILE A 54 -8.18 8.43 -0.18
CA ILE A 54 -7.81 8.89 -1.51
C ILE A 54 -9.05 9.35 -2.29
N GLN A 55 -10.12 8.55 -2.26
CA GLN A 55 -11.37 8.88 -2.92
C GLN A 55 -12.10 10.06 -2.25
N ALA A 56 -12.15 10.10 -0.92
CA ALA A 56 -12.91 11.09 -0.18
C ALA A 56 -12.26 12.50 -0.17
N TYR A 57 -10.94 12.56 -0.13
CA TYR A 57 -10.19 13.81 0.02
C TYR A 57 -9.41 14.23 -1.23
N GLY A 58 -9.38 13.41 -2.28
CA GLY A 58 -8.75 13.75 -3.56
C GLY A 58 -7.23 13.74 -3.49
N PHE A 59 -6.63 12.55 -3.53
CA PHE A 59 -5.17 12.43 -3.60
C PHE A 59 -4.61 12.99 -4.93
N PRO A 60 -3.48 13.73 -4.94
CA PRO A 60 -2.87 14.28 -6.15
C PRO A 60 -2.17 13.20 -7.00
N ALA A 61 -2.96 12.29 -7.58
CA ALA A 61 -2.46 11.11 -8.29
C ALA A 61 -1.56 11.46 -9.49
N PHE A 62 -1.85 12.55 -10.23
CA PHE A 62 -0.99 12.96 -11.35
C PHE A 62 0.42 13.35 -10.90
N ASP A 63 0.57 13.98 -9.75
CA ASP A 63 1.89 14.33 -9.23
C ASP A 63 2.62 13.09 -8.71
N TRP A 64 1.88 12.12 -8.16
CA TRP A 64 2.44 10.82 -7.79
C TRP A 64 3.01 10.08 -9.00
N LEU A 65 2.28 10.07 -10.12
CA LEU A 65 2.74 9.44 -11.36
C LEU A 65 4.01 10.09 -11.90
N LYS A 66 4.17 11.42 -11.76
CA LYS A 66 5.38 12.15 -12.21
C LYS A 66 6.63 11.79 -11.42
N LEU A 67 6.50 11.23 -10.21
CA LEU A 67 7.63 10.78 -9.42
C LEU A 67 8.20 9.44 -9.90
N ASN A 68 7.46 8.70 -10.72
CA ASN A 68 7.95 7.44 -11.25
C ASN A 68 9.15 7.68 -12.17
N ASN A 69 10.06 6.70 -12.19
CA ASN A 69 11.16 6.69 -13.14
C ASN A 69 10.58 6.72 -14.58
N PRO A 70 11.17 7.47 -15.54
CA PRO A 70 10.70 7.51 -16.93
C PRO A 70 10.52 6.14 -17.58
N ASP A 71 11.32 5.14 -17.19
CA ASP A 71 11.25 3.77 -17.72
C ASP A 71 10.27 2.87 -16.93
N PHE A 72 9.52 3.43 -15.98
CA PHE A 72 8.58 2.70 -15.14
C PHE A 72 7.14 2.88 -15.63
N ASP A 73 6.47 1.75 -15.83
CA ASP A 73 5.04 1.68 -16.09
C ASP A 73 4.34 0.73 -15.11
N TYR A 74 3.15 1.14 -14.68
CA TYR A 74 2.20 0.24 -14.02
C TYR A 74 1.59 -0.74 -15.01
N LEU A 75 1.04 -1.83 -14.49
CA LEU A 75 0.33 -2.82 -15.28
C LEU A 75 -1.09 -2.32 -15.58
N ILE A 76 -1.31 -1.70 -16.74
CA ILE A 76 -2.63 -1.18 -17.13
C ILE A 76 -3.61 -2.23 -17.68
N ASN A 77 -3.14 -3.45 -17.95
CA ASN A 77 -3.96 -4.52 -18.55
C ASN A 77 -4.36 -5.56 -17.50
N PRO A 78 -5.67 -5.82 -17.28
CA PRO A 78 -6.15 -6.78 -16.28
C PRO A 78 -5.54 -8.18 -16.39
N ARG A 79 -5.29 -8.67 -17.61
CA ARG A 79 -4.63 -9.96 -17.84
C ARG A 79 -3.17 -9.92 -17.38
N LYS A 80 -2.44 -8.85 -17.72
CA LYS A 80 -1.04 -8.66 -17.28
C LYS A 80 -0.94 -8.50 -15.77
N ILE A 81 -1.89 -7.80 -15.15
CA ILE A 81 -1.99 -7.70 -13.68
C ILE A 81 -2.14 -9.11 -13.10
N HIS A 82 -3.12 -9.89 -13.57
CA HIS A 82 -3.37 -11.23 -13.07
C HIS A 82 -2.17 -12.18 -13.27
N GLU A 83 -1.54 -12.16 -14.44
CA GLU A 83 -0.32 -12.92 -14.72
C GLU A 83 0.83 -12.52 -13.78
N TYR A 84 1.03 -11.21 -13.58
CA TYR A 84 2.05 -10.69 -12.67
C TYR A 84 1.80 -11.07 -11.21
N LEU A 85 0.57 -10.91 -10.72
CA LEU A 85 0.20 -11.22 -9.34
C LEU A 85 0.33 -12.71 -9.02
N ARG A 86 0.22 -13.60 -10.01
CA ARG A 86 0.52 -15.03 -9.84
C ARG A 86 2.01 -15.36 -9.92
N SER A 87 2.79 -14.48 -10.55
CA SER A 87 4.24 -14.65 -10.69
C SER A 87 5.02 -14.15 -9.47
N ILE A 88 4.48 -13.21 -8.70
CA ILE A 88 5.12 -12.75 -7.48
C ILE A 88 5.04 -13.84 -6.41
N SER A 89 6.19 -14.30 -5.96
CA SER A 89 6.32 -15.27 -4.86
C SER A 89 6.54 -14.60 -3.51
N VAL A 90 6.89 -13.30 -3.52
CA VAL A 90 7.28 -12.51 -2.34
C VAL A 90 6.60 -11.14 -2.42
N TYR A 91 6.05 -10.68 -1.31
CA TYR A 91 5.35 -9.39 -1.24
C TYR A 91 6.33 -8.22 -1.21
N GLU A 92 7.47 -8.41 -0.54
CA GLU A 92 8.54 -7.44 -0.46
C GLU A 92 9.08 -7.03 -1.85
N ALA A 93 9.44 -5.75 -1.98
CA ALA A 93 10.11 -5.25 -3.17
C ALA A 93 11.56 -5.76 -3.25
N SER A 94 11.98 -6.14 -4.46
CA SER A 94 13.39 -6.35 -4.79
C SER A 94 14.16 -5.03 -4.81
N GLU A 95 15.49 -5.11 -4.75
CA GLU A 95 16.39 -3.95 -4.90
C GLU A 95 16.09 -3.13 -6.16
N ALA A 96 15.80 -3.80 -7.29
CA ALA A 96 15.46 -3.13 -8.54
C ALA A 96 14.14 -2.35 -8.43
N GLN A 97 13.14 -2.90 -7.74
CA GLN A 97 11.85 -2.24 -7.50
C GLN A 97 11.98 -1.07 -6.52
N LEU A 98 12.82 -1.20 -5.48
CA LEU A 98 13.12 -0.09 -4.56
C LEU A 98 13.76 1.08 -5.31
N LYS A 99 14.71 0.81 -6.23
CA LYS A 99 15.31 1.82 -7.11
C LYS A 99 14.30 2.46 -8.07
N GLN A 100 13.23 1.74 -8.43
CA GLN A 100 12.10 2.27 -9.21
C GLN A 100 11.09 3.05 -8.35
N GLY A 101 11.27 3.11 -7.02
CA GLY A 101 10.36 3.82 -6.13
C GLY A 101 9.13 3.02 -5.70
N LEU A 102 9.19 1.68 -5.75
CA LEU A 102 8.17 0.79 -5.19
C LEU A 102 8.62 0.24 -3.83
N VAL A 103 7.75 0.23 -2.83
CA VAL A 103 8.03 -0.35 -1.50
C VAL A 103 7.55 -1.80 -1.35
N SER A 104 6.71 -2.25 -2.29
CA SER A 104 6.19 -3.61 -2.39
C SER A 104 6.16 -4.06 -3.84
N SER A 105 6.35 -5.35 -4.08
CA SER A 105 6.14 -5.92 -5.41
C SER A 105 4.70 -5.75 -5.89
N TYR A 106 3.73 -5.79 -4.97
CA TYR A 106 2.32 -5.60 -5.27
C TYR A 106 2.01 -4.20 -5.84
N GLY A 107 2.76 -3.17 -5.43
CA GLY A 107 2.58 -1.79 -5.89
C GLY A 107 2.74 -1.61 -7.41
N LYS A 108 3.42 -2.52 -8.11
CA LYS A 108 3.53 -2.48 -9.58
C LYS A 108 2.19 -2.69 -10.30
N SER A 109 1.21 -3.30 -9.63
CA SER A 109 -0.07 -3.66 -10.24
C SER A 109 -0.85 -2.45 -10.74
N ASN A 110 -0.89 -1.35 -9.98
CA ASN A 110 -1.47 -0.06 -10.38
C ASN A 110 -1.06 1.04 -9.38
N ALA A 111 -1.36 2.29 -9.72
CA ALA A 111 -1.00 3.45 -8.91
C ALA A 111 -1.66 3.47 -7.52
N GLU A 112 -2.92 3.04 -7.40
CA GLU A 112 -3.63 2.99 -6.11
C GLU A 112 -2.99 1.97 -5.17
N ASN A 113 -2.68 0.78 -5.66
CA ASN A 113 -1.98 -0.25 -4.90
C ASN A 113 -0.56 0.18 -4.51
N ASP A 114 0.15 0.93 -5.36
CA ASP A 114 1.44 1.53 -5.00
C ASP A 114 1.28 2.44 -3.78
N ILE A 115 0.37 3.43 -3.86
CA ILE A 115 0.06 4.34 -2.76
C ILE A 115 -0.33 3.56 -1.49
N ASN A 116 -1.22 2.60 -1.61
CA ASN A 116 -1.71 1.82 -0.48
C ASN A 116 -0.58 1.01 0.19
N THR A 117 0.36 0.44 -0.57
CA THR A 117 1.52 -0.27 0.00
C THR A 117 2.51 0.67 0.73
N TYR A 118 2.60 1.94 0.32
CA TYR A 118 3.30 2.96 1.12
C TYR A 118 2.60 3.18 2.46
N VAL A 119 1.27 3.33 2.45
CA VAL A 119 0.48 3.54 3.67
C VAL A 119 0.61 2.35 4.62
N GLU A 120 0.52 1.12 4.11
CA GLU A 120 0.78 -0.09 4.91
C GLU A 120 2.08 0.03 5.70
N MET A 121 3.19 0.33 5.01
CA MET A 121 4.52 0.36 5.61
C MET A 121 4.69 1.55 6.56
N ILE A 122 4.17 2.73 6.22
CA ILE A 122 4.23 3.93 7.09
C ILE A 122 3.56 3.64 8.44
N PHE A 123 2.38 3.03 8.43
CA PHE A 123 1.58 2.83 9.64
C PHE A 123 1.97 1.57 10.43
N THR A 124 2.63 0.58 9.81
CA THR A 124 2.95 -0.69 10.47
C THR A 124 4.44 -0.95 10.69
N GLU A 125 5.31 -0.36 9.87
CA GLU A 125 6.76 -0.60 9.88
C GLU A 125 7.56 0.73 9.75
N PRO A 126 7.37 1.73 10.63
CA PRO A 126 7.99 3.06 10.46
C PRO A 126 9.52 3.03 10.42
N LYS A 127 10.17 2.10 11.14
CA LYS A 127 11.63 1.91 11.08
C LYS A 127 12.11 1.45 9.70
N LYS A 128 11.33 0.62 9.02
CA LYS A 128 11.64 0.16 7.67
C LYS A 128 11.47 1.31 6.68
N MET A 129 10.38 2.07 6.81
CA MET A 129 10.17 3.27 6.00
C MET A 129 11.31 4.28 6.17
N SER A 130 11.73 4.57 7.40
CA SER A 130 12.91 5.37 7.74
C SER A 130 14.16 4.97 6.95
N LYS A 131 14.45 3.67 6.90
CA LYS A 131 15.59 3.16 6.13
C LYS A 131 15.41 3.43 4.64
N LEU A 132 14.21 3.18 4.11
CA LEU A 132 13.95 3.34 2.67
C LEU A 132 14.04 4.79 2.21
N ILE A 133 13.46 5.75 2.95
CA ILE A 133 13.51 7.17 2.57
C ILE A 133 14.93 7.75 2.64
N ASN A 134 15.78 7.19 3.51
CA ASN A 134 17.19 7.58 3.63
C ASN A 134 18.07 6.93 2.55
N THR A 135 17.62 5.82 1.94
CA THR A 135 18.38 5.12 0.89
C THR A 135 17.92 5.49 -0.53
N TYR A 136 16.62 5.68 -0.76
CA TYR A 136 16.04 5.81 -2.09
C TYR A 136 15.31 7.15 -2.27
N PRO A 137 15.87 8.09 -3.06
CA PRO A 137 15.29 9.43 -3.23
C PRO A 137 13.85 9.45 -3.77
N ILE A 138 13.50 8.55 -4.69
CA ILE A 138 12.13 8.46 -5.22
C ILE A 138 11.15 8.01 -4.13
N ILE A 139 11.57 7.08 -3.26
CA ILE A 139 10.75 6.62 -2.13
C ILE A 139 10.56 7.76 -1.13
N HIS A 140 11.58 8.58 -0.89
CA HIS A 140 11.47 9.77 -0.05
C HIS A 140 10.43 10.75 -0.61
N ALA A 141 10.53 11.10 -1.90
CA ALA A 141 9.58 12.03 -2.53
C ALA A 141 8.13 11.52 -2.48
N LYS A 142 7.94 10.21 -2.71
CA LYS A 142 6.62 9.56 -2.56
C LYS A 142 6.14 9.60 -1.10
N TYR A 143 7.01 9.31 -0.14
CA TYR A 143 6.70 9.43 1.28
C TYR A 143 6.24 10.84 1.65
N ASP A 144 6.93 11.89 1.17
CA ASP A 144 6.55 13.28 1.45
C ASP A 144 5.16 13.63 0.92
N MET A 145 4.79 13.11 -0.26
CA MET A 145 3.43 13.25 -0.78
C MET A 145 2.39 12.57 0.11
N ILE A 146 2.65 11.36 0.60
CA ILE A 146 1.74 10.66 1.52
C ILE A 146 1.64 11.44 2.84
N LYS A 147 2.76 11.89 3.39
CA LYS A 147 2.80 12.70 4.61
C LYS A 147 1.99 13.97 4.47
N ALA A 148 2.23 14.75 3.41
CA ALA A 148 1.49 15.97 3.15
C ALA A 148 -0.02 15.69 3.01
N PHE A 149 -0.38 14.63 2.28
CA PHE A 149 -1.78 14.23 2.12
C PHE A 149 -2.46 13.90 3.45
N TYR A 150 -1.90 13.00 4.25
CA TYR A 150 -2.52 12.60 5.52
C TYR A 150 -2.58 13.76 6.52
N LEU A 151 -1.54 14.59 6.59
CA LEU A 151 -1.55 15.76 7.48
C LEU A 151 -2.52 16.85 7.01
N SER A 152 -2.85 16.91 5.72
CA SER A 152 -3.91 17.80 5.21
C SER A 152 -5.31 17.35 5.64
N ILE A 153 -5.51 16.05 5.87
CA ILE A 153 -6.78 15.49 6.37
C ILE A 153 -6.92 15.73 7.87
N SER A 154 -5.86 15.44 8.64
CA SER A 154 -5.87 15.62 10.09
C SER A 154 -4.46 15.68 10.67
N SER A 155 -4.20 16.66 11.54
CA SER A 155 -2.97 16.74 12.33
C SER A 155 -2.82 15.57 13.32
N GLY A 156 -3.89 14.80 13.58
CA GLY A 156 -3.83 13.60 14.41
C GLY A 156 -2.92 12.50 13.85
N PHE A 157 -2.51 12.56 12.58
CA PHE A 157 -1.55 11.64 11.99
C PHE A 157 -0.08 12.00 12.29
N GLU A 158 0.22 13.19 12.83
CA GLU A 158 1.58 13.65 13.11
C GLU A 158 2.44 12.64 13.90
N PRO A 159 1.92 11.94 14.94
CA PRO A 159 2.74 10.97 15.68
C PRO A 159 3.29 9.83 14.82
N VAL A 160 2.58 9.43 13.76
CA VAL A 160 3.03 8.37 12.84
C VAL A 160 4.20 8.88 11.99
N PHE A 161 4.07 10.08 11.43
CA PHE A 161 5.09 10.64 10.55
C PHE A 161 6.33 11.13 11.32
N SER A 162 6.16 11.64 12.54
CA SER A 162 7.27 12.02 13.43
C SER A 162 8.14 10.83 13.87
N ALA A 163 7.62 9.60 13.80
CA ALA A 163 8.38 8.38 14.08
C ALA A 163 9.29 7.94 12.92
N ILE A 164 9.15 8.56 11.75
CA ILE A 164 9.92 8.27 10.54
C ILE A 164 10.95 9.39 10.34
N LYS A 165 12.22 9.01 10.45
CA LYS A 165 13.42 9.86 10.31
C LYS A 165 14.38 9.29 9.28
#